data_AF-A0A2I0NSP6-F1
#
_entry.id   AF-A0A2I0NSP6-F1
#
_cell.length_a   1.000
_cell.length_b   1.000
_cell.length_c   1.000
_cell.angle_alpha   90.00
_cell.angle_beta   90.00
_cell.angle_gamma   90.00
#
_symmetry.space_group_name_H-M   'P 1'
#
loop_
_entity.id
_entity.type
_entity.pdbx_description
1 polymer ?
#
loop_
_entity_poly.entity_id
_entity_poly.type
_entity_poly.pdbx_seq_one_letter_code
_entity_poly.pdbx_strand_id
1 'polypeptide(L)'
;MRFAAVQFGGSNCDRDAYHVLADVCGVDTDRVWYKNGSAENIIGVLSEGGNVLAMMPHPERASESVLCSEDGVKIFNSMIAHIEEHGHQRHTQ
;
A
#
# COMPACT_ATOMS: atom_id res chain seq x y z
N MET A 1 22.68 -8.93 -4.83
CA MET A 1 21.42 -8.62 -4.10
C MET A 1 20.28 -8.92 -5.04
N ARG A 2 19.28 -9.68 -4.60
CA ARG A 2 18.08 -10.01 -5.38
C ARG A 2 16.93 -9.14 -4.93
N PHE A 3 16.16 -8.64 -5.87
CA PHE A 3 14.99 -7.82 -5.62
C PHE A 3 13.72 -8.62 -5.95
N ALA A 4 12.61 -8.29 -5.31
CA ALA A 4 11.33 -8.92 -5.60
C ALA A 4 10.30 -7.82 -5.88
N ALA A 5 9.71 -7.84 -7.07
CA ALA A 5 8.56 -7.03 -7.41
C ALA A 5 7.31 -7.87 -7.13
N VAL A 6 6.56 -7.49 -6.09
CA VAL A 6 5.33 -8.21 -5.73
C VAL A 6 4.23 -7.85 -6.72
N GLN A 7 3.80 -8.82 -7.53
CA GLN A 7 2.81 -8.65 -8.59
C GLN A 7 1.38 -8.76 -8.01
N PHE A 8 0.55 -7.76 -8.31
CA PHE A 8 -0.85 -7.70 -7.91
C PHE A 8 -1.79 -7.70 -9.12
N GLY A 9 -2.96 -8.33 -8.99
CA GLY A 9 -3.97 -8.32 -10.05
C GLY A 9 -4.60 -6.93 -10.20
N GLY A 10 -4.25 -6.22 -11.28
CA GLY A 10 -4.85 -4.91 -11.64
C GLY A 10 -4.04 -3.68 -11.23
N SER A 11 -2.92 -3.85 -10.51
CA SER A 11 -2.01 -2.74 -10.23
C SER A 11 -1.01 -2.56 -11.37
N ASN A 12 -0.73 -1.30 -11.70
CA ASN A 12 0.30 -0.89 -12.64
C ASN A 12 1.65 -0.69 -11.94
N CYS A 13 1.64 -0.29 -10.67
CA CYS A 13 2.84 0.08 -9.92
C CYS A 13 3.86 -1.06 -9.78
N ASP A 14 3.40 -2.30 -9.58
CA ASP A 14 4.27 -3.47 -9.48
C ASP A 14 4.91 -3.85 -10.82
N ARG A 15 4.20 -3.62 -11.92
CA ARG A 15 4.72 -3.84 -13.27
C ARG A 15 5.74 -2.76 -13.65
N ASP A 16 5.49 -1.51 -13.26
CA ASP A 16 6.42 -0.41 -13.49
C ASP A 16 7.69 -0.59 -12.65
N ALA A 17 7.55 -0.97 -11.37
CA ALA A 17 8.68 -1.29 -10.50
C ALA A 17 9.52 -2.46 -11.06
N TYR A 18 8.87 -3.53 -11.53
CA TYR A 18 9.58 -4.62 -12.18
C TYR A 18 10.31 -4.15 -13.43
N HIS A 19 9.64 -3.38 -14.30
CA HIS A 19 10.24 -2.89 -15.55
C HIS A 19 11.48 -2.04 -15.27
N VAL A 20 11.41 -1.10 -14.32
CA VAL A 20 12.57 -0.28 -13.96
C VAL A 20 13.70 -1.14 -13.40
N LEU A 21 13.41 -2.04 -12.45
CA LEU A 21 14.45 -2.83 -11.81
C LEU A 21 15.10 -3.86 -12.75
N ALA A 22 14.29 -4.61 -13.49
CA ALA A 22 14.76 -5.68 -14.36
C ALA A 22 15.26 -5.16 -15.71
N ASP A 23 14.47 -4.33 -16.39
CA ASP A 23 14.72 -3.98 -17.80
C ASP A 23 15.56 -2.70 -17.94
N VAL A 24 15.41 -1.73 -17.05
CA VAL A 24 16.15 -0.45 -17.10
C VAL A 24 17.46 -0.54 -16.31
N CYS A 25 17.41 -1.06 -15.09
CA CYS A 25 18.56 -1.13 -14.19
C CYS A 25 19.35 -2.44 -14.30
N GLY A 26 18.81 -3.48 -14.95
CA GLY A 26 19.48 -4.78 -15.12
C GLY A 26 19.69 -5.55 -13.81
N VAL A 27 18.85 -5.31 -12.81
CA VAL A 27 18.94 -5.94 -11.49
C VAL A 27 18.16 -7.26 -11.49
N ASP A 28 18.75 -8.33 -10.97
CA ASP A 28 18.10 -9.63 -10.79
C ASP A 28 16.86 -9.49 -9.88
N THR A 29 15.68 -9.49 -10.51
CA THR A 29 14.40 -9.16 -9.90
C THR A 29 13.36 -10.23 -10.20
N ASP A 30 12.80 -10.84 -9.16
CA ASP A 30 11.75 -11.84 -9.27
C ASP A 30 10.36 -11.20 -9.24
N ARG A 31 9.42 -11.71 -10.05
CA ARG A 31 7.99 -11.39 -9.90
C ARG A 31 7.36 -12.34 -8.91
N VAL A 32 6.92 -11.83 -7.77
CA VAL A 32 6.31 -12.64 -6.72
C VAL A 32 4.83 -12.34 -6.69
N TRP A 33 3.98 -13.32 -6.98
CA TRP A 33 2.53 -13.13 -6.86
C TRP A 33 2.15 -12.83 -5.41
N TYR A 34 1.31 -11.83 -5.16
CA TYR A 34 0.96 -11.39 -3.80
C TYR A 34 0.34 -12.49 -2.92
N LYS A 35 -0.30 -13.51 -3.51
CA LYS A 35 -0.83 -14.67 -2.75
C LYS A 35 0.25 -15.65 -2.31
N ASN A 36 1.48 -15.49 -2.80
CA ASN A 36 2.61 -16.36 -2.48
C ASN A 36 3.44 -15.85 -1.29
N GLY A 37 2.90 -14.89 -0.51
CA GLY A 37 3.33 -14.57 0.85
C GLY A 37 4.12 -13.26 0.96
N SER A 38 3.58 -12.30 1.71
CA SER A 38 4.41 -11.29 2.36
C SER A 38 5.10 -11.92 3.57
N ALA A 39 6.32 -11.47 3.89
CA ALA A 39 6.99 -11.89 5.12
C ALA A 39 6.08 -11.57 6.32
N GLU A 40 5.90 -12.55 7.22
CA GLU A 40 5.07 -12.42 8.43
C GLU A 40 3.60 -12.01 8.19
N ASN A 41 3.06 -12.19 6.99
CA ASN A 41 1.72 -11.70 6.60
C ASN A 41 1.55 -10.17 6.80
N ILE A 42 2.63 -9.40 6.68
CA ILE A 42 2.56 -7.94 6.74
C ILE A 42 1.92 -7.42 5.45
N ILE A 43 0.80 -6.72 5.58
CA ILE A 43 -0.03 -6.24 4.47
C ILE A 43 -0.12 -4.71 4.41
N GLY A 44 0.71 -4.00 5.17
CA GLY A 44 0.78 -2.55 5.14
C GLY A 44 1.94 -2.00 5.97
N VAL A 45 2.38 -0.81 5.62
CA VAL A 45 3.48 -0.07 6.25
C VAL A 45 2.96 1.33 6.57
N LEU A 46 3.11 1.74 7.82
CA LEU A 46 2.84 3.10 8.29
C LEU A 46 4.17 3.77 8.59
N SER A 47 4.37 5.00 8.11
CA SER A 47 5.54 5.81 8.49
C SER A 47 5.55 6.08 9.99
N GLU A 48 6.73 6.31 10.56
CA GLU A 48 6.89 6.67 11.98
C GLU A 48 6.03 7.89 12.38
N GLY A 49 5.90 8.88 11.50
CA GLY A 49 5.05 10.06 11.70
C GLY A 49 3.54 9.81 11.55
N GLY A 50 3.10 8.58 11.28
CA GLY A 50 1.68 8.22 11.18
C GLY A 50 0.92 8.82 9.98
N ASN A 51 1.59 9.59 9.13
CA ASN A 51 0.97 10.39 8.07
C ASN A 51 1.09 9.77 6.67
N VAL A 52 1.88 8.71 6.50
CA VAL A 52 1.99 7.96 5.24
C VAL A 52 1.71 6.49 5.49
N LEU A 53 0.63 5.99 4.87
CA LEU A 53 0.19 4.60 4.96
C LEU A 53 0.20 3.98 3.56
N ALA A 54 0.99 2.92 3.37
CA ALA A 54 0.93 2.06 2.20
C ALA A 54 0.31 0.73 2.64
N MET A 55 -0.70 0.22 1.94
CA MET A 55 -1.33 -1.06 2.31
C MET A 55 -1.73 -1.89 1.09
N MET A 56 -1.85 -3.20 1.33
CA MET A 56 -2.10 -4.28 0.38
C MET A 56 -3.59 -4.65 0.22
N PRO A 57 -4.50 -4.50 1.20
CA PRO A 57 -5.92 -4.50 0.89
C PRO A 57 -6.28 -3.20 0.17
N HIS A 58 -7.28 -3.27 -0.70
CA HIS A 58 -7.91 -2.12 -1.34
C HIS A 58 -9.13 -1.73 -0.50
N PRO A 59 -8.97 -0.94 0.60
CA PRO A 59 -10.06 -0.65 1.54
C PRO A 59 -11.24 0.02 0.85
N GLU A 60 -11.01 0.77 -0.24
CA GLU A 60 -12.05 1.41 -1.02
C GLU A 60 -13.02 0.40 -1.67
N ARG A 61 -12.55 -0.81 -1.95
CA ARG A 61 -13.39 -1.90 -2.49
C ARG A 61 -14.22 -2.60 -1.41
N ALA A 62 -14.04 -2.25 -0.15
CA ALA A 62 -14.75 -2.78 1.01
C ALA A 62 -15.31 -1.64 1.89
N SER A 63 -15.60 -0.49 1.29
CA SER A 63 -16.11 0.69 2.01
C SER A 63 -17.63 0.77 2.04
N GLU A 64 -18.32 0.05 1.17
CA GLU A 64 -19.78 0.12 1.07
C GLU A 64 -20.37 -1.29 1.06
N SER A 65 -21.52 -1.45 1.71
CA SER A 65 -22.25 -2.72 1.74
C SER A 65 -22.52 -3.28 0.34
N VAL A 66 -22.71 -2.42 -0.67
CA VAL A 66 -22.89 -2.81 -2.08
C VAL A 66 -21.61 -3.36 -2.72
N LEU A 67 -20.42 -3.03 -2.20
CA LEU A 67 -19.12 -3.39 -2.77
C LEU A 67 -18.50 -4.66 -2.18
N CYS A 68 -19.01 -5.17 -1.04
CA CYS A 68 -18.83 -6.52 -0.45
C CYS A 68 -18.81 -6.45 1.09
N SER A 69 -18.33 -5.36 1.68
CA SER A 69 -18.20 -5.13 3.13
C SER A 69 -18.12 -3.63 3.39
N GLU A 70 -18.26 -3.22 4.66
CA GLU A 70 -18.07 -1.85 5.15
C GLU A 70 -16.80 -1.71 6.00
N ASP A 71 -15.99 -2.76 6.12
CA ASP A 71 -14.78 -2.75 6.95
C ASP A 71 -13.74 -1.71 6.49
N GLY A 72 -13.67 -1.46 5.19
CA GLY A 72 -12.78 -0.47 4.60
C GLY A 72 -13.09 0.96 5.01
N VAL A 73 -14.34 1.30 5.34
CA VAL A 73 -14.71 2.63 5.85
C VAL A 73 -14.00 2.98 7.15
N LYS A 74 -13.66 1.98 7.97
CA LYS A 74 -12.95 2.19 9.24
C LYS A 74 -11.57 2.83 9.03
N ILE A 75 -10.89 2.48 7.93
CA ILE A 75 -9.59 3.06 7.57
C ILE A 75 -9.75 4.56 7.24
N PHE A 76 -10.73 4.93 6.44
CA PHE A 76 -10.98 6.32 6.06
C PHE A 76 -11.44 7.17 7.25
N ASN A 77 -12.30 6.63 8.11
CA ASN A 77 -12.71 7.31 9.34
C ASN A 77 -11.52 7.55 10.29
N SER A 78 -10.59 6.60 10.38
CA SER A 78 -9.35 6.78 11.14
C SER A 78 -8.48 7.91 10.58
N MET A 79 -8.42 8.07 9.25
CA MET A 79 -7.69 9.18 8.63
C MET A 79 -8.33 10.53 8.95
N ILE A 80 -9.67 10.62 8.87
CA ILE A 80 -10.41 11.84 9.22
C ILE A 80 -10.14 12.23 10.67
N ALA A 81 -10.30 11.29 11.62
CA ALA A 81 -10.04 11.53 13.03
C ALA A 81 -8.60 12.00 13.28
N HIS A 82 -7.61 11.34 12.65
CA HIS A 82 -6.21 11.74 12.77
C HIS A 82 -5.96 13.18 12.30
N ILE A 83 -6.58 13.58 11.18
CA ILE A 83 -6.50 14.95 10.64
C ILE A 83 -7.20 15.94 11.57
N GLU A 84 -8.35 15.60 12.14
CA GLU A 84 -9.06 16.49 13.09
C GLU A 84 -8.24 16.72 14.37
N GLU A 85 -7.57 15.68 14.86
CA GLU A 85 -6.74 15.74 16.07
C GLU A 85 -5.38 16.45 15.85
N HIS A 86 -4.76 16.27 14.68
CA HIS A 86 -3.36 16.68 14.44
C HIS A 86 -3.20 17.75 13.33
N GLY A 87 -4.25 18.05 12.57
CA GLY A 87 -4.21 18.90 11.37
C GLY A 87 -3.90 20.39 11.60
N HIS A 88 -3.69 20.80 12.85
CA HIS A 88 -3.23 22.16 13.20
C HIS A 88 -1.69 22.29 13.21
N GLN A 89 -0.94 21.18 13.11
CA GLN A 89 0.52 21.21 13.06
C GLN A 89 1.01 21.41 11.61
N ARG A 90 0.65 22.54 10.99
CA ARG A 90 1.32 22.94 9.74
C ARG A 90 2.75 23.36 10.09
N HIS A 91 3.70 22.47 9.82
CA HIS A 91 5.10 22.85 9.70
C HIS A 91 5.22 23.89 8.58
N THR A 92 5.31 25.15 8.98
CA THR A 92 6.06 26.16 8.23
C THR A 92 7.50 25.68 8.15
N GLN A 93 7.91 25.25 6.97
CA GLN A 93 9.28 25.40 6.50
C GLN A 93 9.24 26.17 5.19
#